data_AF-A0A7K9GZV3-F1
#
_entry.id   AF-A0A7K9GZV3-F1
#
_cell.length_a   1.000
_cell.length_b   1.000
_cell.length_c   1.000
_cell.angle_alpha   90.00
_cell.angle_beta   90.00
_cell.angle_gamma   90.00
#
_symmetry.space_group_name_H-M   'P 1'
#
loop_
_entity.id
_entity.type
_entity.pdbx_description
1 polymer ?
#
loop_
_entity_poly.entity_id
_entity_poly.type
_entity_poly.pdbx_seq_one_letter_code
_entity_poly.pdbx_strand_id
1 'polypeptide(L)'
;HSSPGAVADAEAWERLWAQSRLVLQIKGQVLTCSLSAPCDLLAELVPCWQPVPSEPCQPLPGLKQPAGGKGPQEFEGLWPHPNLCVQVWSGGQVQLTQCLQDREYCWGALPGRPDDLLLLERGGNASLCAMERGACTPLANFTSRGAGHPGLLEQDLRQDVAVGQCQQLWHPSDGTGVVLWACPLHKYLRTHWALVWMGVLLGAACLLLLLLMKKEDMKGWLKSLRAGYGSSGE
;
A
#
# COMPACT_ATOMS: atom_id res chain seq x y z
N HIS A 1 11.50 -45.57 -7.56
CA HIS A 1 10.43 -45.82 -8.54
C HIS A 1 9.36 -44.76 -8.36
N SER A 2 9.33 -43.76 -9.24
CA SER A 2 8.25 -42.78 -9.31
C SER A 2 7.20 -43.34 -10.27
N SER A 3 5.96 -43.51 -9.81
CA SER A 3 4.87 -44.05 -10.62
C SER A 3 4.60 -43.17 -11.85
N PRO A 4 4.57 -43.73 -13.07
CA PRO A 4 4.33 -42.97 -14.30
C PRO A 4 2.96 -42.26 -14.33
N GLY A 5 1.99 -42.69 -13.51
CA GLY A 5 0.69 -42.03 -13.38
C GLY A 5 0.71 -40.69 -12.62
N ALA A 6 1.67 -40.45 -11.73
CA ALA A 6 1.73 -39.22 -10.94
C ALA A 6 2.27 -38.02 -11.75
N VAL A 7 3.13 -38.29 -12.74
CA VAL A 7 3.73 -37.26 -13.61
C VAL A 7 2.72 -36.77 -14.66
N ALA A 8 1.90 -37.68 -15.20
CA ALA A 8 0.83 -37.34 -16.14
C ALA A 8 -0.28 -36.49 -15.50
N ASP A 9 -0.55 -36.68 -14.21
CA ASP A 9 -1.52 -35.90 -13.44
C ASP A 9 -1.00 -34.48 -13.16
N ALA A 10 0.28 -34.34 -12.77
CA ALA A 10 0.90 -33.04 -12.51
C ALA A 10 0.93 -32.12 -13.75
N GLU A 11 1.36 -32.64 -14.92
CA GLU A 11 1.34 -31.85 -16.16
C GLU A 11 -0.07 -31.45 -16.59
N ALA A 12 -1.07 -32.29 -16.30
CA ALA A 12 -2.46 -31.98 -16.59
C ALA A 12 -2.96 -30.81 -15.73
N TRP A 13 -2.66 -30.82 -14.42
CA TRP A 13 -2.98 -29.71 -13.52
C TRP A 13 -2.27 -28.41 -13.90
N GLU A 14 -0.98 -28.46 -14.25
CA GLU A 14 -0.23 -27.30 -14.74
C GLU A 14 -0.89 -26.69 -16.00
N ARG A 15 -1.24 -27.53 -16.99
CA ARG A 15 -1.93 -27.07 -18.20
C ARG A 15 -3.31 -26.50 -17.91
N LEU A 16 -4.03 -27.07 -16.95
CA LEU A 16 -5.35 -26.63 -16.52
C LEU A 16 -5.28 -25.23 -15.91
N TRP A 17 -4.33 -24.97 -15.01
CA TRP A 17 -4.18 -23.66 -14.37
C TRP A 17 -3.62 -22.61 -15.34
N ALA A 18 -2.72 -23.00 -16.24
CA ALA A 18 -2.22 -22.14 -17.31
C ALA A 18 -3.33 -21.66 -18.27
N GLN A 19 -4.41 -22.44 -18.44
CA GLN A 19 -5.59 -22.09 -19.24
C GLN A 19 -6.72 -21.46 -18.42
N SER A 20 -6.58 -21.45 -17.09
CA SER A 20 -7.55 -20.85 -16.20
C SER A 20 -7.27 -19.37 -16.02
N ARG A 21 -8.32 -18.58 -15.81
CA ARG A 21 -8.21 -17.13 -15.66
C ARG A 21 -9.14 -16.64 -14.56
N LEU A 22 -8.56 -15.87 -13.65
CA LEU A 22 -9.30 -15.07 -12.67
C LEU A 22 -9.44 -13.65 -13.22
N VAL A 23 -10.66 -13.12 -13.20
CA VAL A 23 -10.94 -11.74 -13.60
C VAL A 23 -11.67 -11.02 -12.48
N LEU A 24 -11.13 -9.88 -12.06
CA LEU A 24 -11.79 -8.96 -11.14
C LEU A 24 -12.46 -7.85 -11.93
N GLN A 25 -13.66 -7.46 -11.52
CA GLN A 25 -14.41 -6.35 -12.08
C GLN A 25 -15.05 -5.56 -10.95
N ILE A 26 -15.05 -4.23 -11.11
CA ILE A 26 -15.74 -3.34 -10.19
C ILE A 26 -16.98 -2.84 -10.92
N LYS A 27 -18.16 -3.09 -10.36
CA LYS A 27 -19.43 -2.59 -10.88
C LYS A 27 -20.03 -1.66 -9.83
N GLY A 28 -19.94 -0.35 -10.08
CA GLY A 28 -20.27 0.66 -9.06
C GLY A 28 -19.29 0.55 -7.89
N GLN A 29 -19.78 0.15 -6.72
CA GLN A 29 -18.99 -0.01 -5.49
C GLN A 29 -18.80 -1.48 -5.08
N VAL A 30 -19.17 -2.42 -5.95
CA VAL A 30 -19.12 -3.86 -5.66
C VAL A 30 -17.98 -4.51 -6.41
N LEU A 31 -17.19 -5.31 -5.70
CA LEU A 31 -16.18 -6.18 -6.29
C LEU A 31 -16.82 -7.49 -6.74
N THR A 32 -16.71 -7.76 -8.04
CA THR A 32 -17.11 -9.03 -8.65
C THR A 32 -15.87 -9.78 -9.12
N CYS A 33 -15.88 -11.09 -8.95
CA CYS A 33 -14.80 -11.99 -9.35
C CYS A 33 -15.36 -13.12 -10.22
N SER A 34 -14.70 -13.42 -11.33
CA SER A 34 -15.07 -14.54 -12.20
C SER A 34 -13.86 -15.42 -12.45
N LEU A 35 -14.04 -16.72 -12.21
CA LEU A 35 -13.05 -17.76 -12.53
C LEU A 35 -13.54 -18.50 -13.78
N SER A 36 -12.76 -18.43 -14.85
CA SER A 36 -12.97 -19.24 -16.04
C SER A 36 -11.93 -20.35 -16.08
N ALA A 37 -12.38 -21.59 -16.16
CA ALA A 37 -11.55 -22.79 -16.27
C ALA A 37 -12.14 -23.75 -17.31
N PRO A 38 -11.32 -24.64 -17.90
CA PRO A 38 -11.78 -25.62 -18.89
C PRO A 38 -12.67 -26.72 -18.29
N CYS A 39 -12.64 -26.90 -16.97
CA CYS A 39 -13.46 -27.87 -16.24
C CYS A 39 -13.87 -27.32 -14.86
N ASP A 40 -14.77 -28.01 -14.19
CA ASP A 40 -15.19 -27.64 -12.83
C ASP A 40 -14.06 -27.93 -11.83
N LEU A 41 -13.70 -26.92 -11.04
CA LEU A 41 -12.58 -26.97 -10.12
C LEU A 41 -13.07 -26.96 -8.67
N LEU A 42 -12.48 -27.83 -7.84
CA LEU A 42 -12.57 -27.69 -6.39
C LEU A 42 -11.53 -26.66 -5.95
N ALA A 43 -11.97 -25.40 -5.89
CA ALA A 43 -11.15 -24.29 -5.49
C ALA A 43 -11.90 -23.33 -4.56
N GLU A 44 -11.16 -22.51 -3.84
CA GLU A 44 -11.68 -21.45 -2.98
C GLU A 44 -11.21 -20.09 -3.51
N LEU A 45 -12.06 -19.09 -3.44
CA LEU A 45 -11.72 -17.69 -3.68
C LEU A 45 -11.42 -17.03 -2.34
N VAL A 46 -10.22 -16.47 -2.23
CA VAL A 46 -9.68 -15.90 -1.00
C VAL A 46 -9.22 -14.47 -1.28
N PRO A 47 -9.96 -13.44 -0.82
CA PRO A 47 -9.50 -12.07 -0.84
C PRO A 47 -8.22 -11.91 -0.03
N CYS A 48 -7.28 -11.11 -0.50
CA CYS A 48 -6.03 -10.86 0.18
C CYS A 48 -5.58 -9.41 0.01
N TRP A 49 -4.70 -8.96 0.91
CA TRP A 49 -4.16 -7.61 0.95
C TRP A 49 -2.69 -7.59 0.55
N GLN A 50 -2.36 -6.78 -0.45
CA GLN A 50 -1.00 -6.59 -0.95
C GLN A 50 -0.71 -5.10 -1.13
N PRO A 51 -0.06 -4.44 -0.14
CA PRO A 51 0.31 -3.03 -0.26
C PRO A 51 1.60 -2.82 -1.06
N VAL A 52 2.46 -3.85 -1.14
CA VAL A 52 3.72 -3.81 -1.86
C VAL A 52 3.74 -4.99 -2.85
N PRO A 53 3.84 -4.74 -4.17
CA PRO A 53 3.78 -5.82 -5.17
C PRO A 53 4.83 -6.91 -5.03
N SER A 54 5.98 -6.61 -4.41
CA SER A 54 7.07 -7.58 -4.19
C SER A 54 6.86 -8.49 -2.98
N GLU A 55 5.87 -8.22 -2.13
CA GLU A 55 5.60 -8.99 -0.92
C GLU A 55 4.45 -9.99 -1.15
N PRO A 56 4.42 -11.14 -0.47
CA PRO A 56 3.30 -12.07 -0.56
C PRO A 56 1.97 -11.41 -0.14
N CYS A 57 0.91 -11.66 -0.90
CA CYS A 57 -0.43 -11.18 -0.55
C CYS A 57 -0.96 -11.90 0.71
N GLN A 58 -1.48 -11.13 1.66
CA GLN A 58 -1.91 -11.66 2.96
C GLN A 58 -3.43 -11.93 2.95
N PRO A 59 -3.89 -13.18 3.16
CA PRO A 59 -5.32 -13.51 3.14
C PRO A 59 -6.12 -12.69 4.16
N LEU A 60 -7.29 -12.20 3.76
CA LEU A 60 -8.20 -11.49 4.66
C LEU A 60 -8.91 -12.51 5.58
N PRO A 61 -8.83 -12.33 6.91
CA PRO A 61 -9.38 -13.30 7.84
C PRO A 61 -10.91 -13.34 7.77
N GLY A 62 -11.47 -14.54 7.72
CA GLY A 62 -12.91 -14.74 7.69
C GLY A 62 -13.56 -14.59 6.31
N LEU A 63 -12.82 -14.20 5.27
CA LEU A 63 -13.33 -14.17 3.89
C LEU A 63 -12.74 -15.31 3.08
N LYS A 64 -13.57 -16.34 2.86
CA LYS A 64 -13.31 -17.39 1.88
C LYS A 64 -14.64 -17.93 1.38
N GLN A 65 -14.72 -18.26 0.10
CA GLN A 65 -15.90 -18.89 -0.48
C GLN A 65 -15.51 -19.91 -1.55
N PRO A 66 -16.32 -20.95 -1.79
CA PRO A 66 -16.09 -21.87 -2.89
C PRO A 66 -16.08 -21.12 -4.22
N ALA A 67 -15.13 -21.45 -5.10
CA ALA A 67 -15.10 -20.97 -6.47
C ALA A 67 -16.17 -21.71 -7.28
N GLY A 68 -17.43 -21.29 -7.17
CA GLY A 68 -18.58 -21.97 -7.76
C GLY A 68 -19.34 -21.16 -8.81
N GLY A 69 -19.88 -21.86 -9.82
CA GLY A 69 -20.89 -21.31 -10.73
C GLY A 69 -20.35 -20.68 -12.01
N LYS A 70 -21.15 -20.75 -13.07
CA LYS A 70 -20.90 -20.05 -14.34
C LYS A 70 -21.31 -18.58 -14.20
N GLY A 71 -20.52 -17.78 -13.50
CA GLY A 71 -20.81 -16.35 -13.39
C GLY A 71 -19.88 -15.56 -12.47
N PRO A 72 -20.03 -14.23 -12.46
CA PRO A 72 -19.38 -13.37 -11.49
C PRO A 72 -19.94 -13.65 -10.08
N GLN A 73 -19.04 -13.80 -9.12
CA GLN A 73 -19.32 -13.95 -7.70
C GLN A 73 -18.92 -12.68 -6.97
N GLU A 74 -19.63 -12.39 -5.88
CA GLU A 74 -19.39 -11.22 -5.04
C GLU A 74 -18.98 -11.67 -3.64
N PHE A 75 -18.23 -10.82 -2.96
CA PHE A 75 -17.93 -10.97 -1.54
C PHE A 75 -18.82 -10.00 -0.77
N GLU A 76 -19.74 -10.53 0.03
CA GLU A 76 -20.69 -9.69 0.77
C GLU A 76 -19.97 -8.71 1.70
N GLY A 77 -20.32 -7.43 1.56
CA GLY A 77 -19.77 -6.35 2.39
C GLY A 77 -18.31 -5.98 2.11
N LEU A 78 -17.66 -6.57 1.09
CA LEU A 78 -16.28 -6.26 0.74
C LEU A 78 -16.21 -5.07 -0.22
N TRP A 79 -15.54 -4.02 0.23
CA TRP A 79 -15.35 -2.80 -0.55
C TRP A 79 -14.09 -2.87 -1.43
N PRO A 80 -14.14 -2.38 -2.68
CA PRO A 80 -12.97 -2.26 -3.54
C PRO A 80 -11.90 -1.34 -2.93
N HIS A 81 -10.63 -1.72 -3.08
CA HIS A 81 -9.46 -0.95 -2.65
C HIS A 81 -8.23 -1.29 -3.53
N PRO A 82 -7.30 -0.35 -3.81
CA PRO A 82 -6.12 -0.61 -4.64
C PRO A 82 -5.28 -1.83 -4.22
N ASN A 83 -5.06 -2.00 -2.92
CA ASN A 83 -4.27 -3.09 -2.33
C ASN A 83 -5.01 -4.44 -2.27
N LEU A 84 -6.25 -4.50 -2.77
CA LEU A 84 -7.05 -5.70 -2.70
C LEU A 84 -6.81 -6.59 -3.92
N CYS A 85 -6.56 -7.86 -3.63
CA CYS A 85 -6.42 -8.91 -4.60
C CYS A 85 -7.36 -10.08 -4.25
N VAL A 86 -7.54 -10.99 -5.19
CA VAL A 86 -8.21 -12.27 -4.94
C VAL A 86 -7.29 -13.38 -5.40
N GLN A 87 -7.17 -14.40 -4.57
CA GLN A 87 -6.43 -15.62 -4.84
C GLN A 87 -7.39 -16.78 -5.08
N VAL A 88 -7.00 -17.69 -5.98
CA VAL A 88 -7.66 -18.99 -6.15
C VAL A 88 -6.81 -20.04 -5.48
N TRP A 89 -7.38 -20.71 -4.48
CA TRP A 89 -6.72 -21.75 -3.71
C TRP A 89 -7.25 -23.11 -4.13
N SER A 90 -6.38 -24.07 -4.43
CA SER A 90 -6.76 -25.46 -4.67
C SER A 90 -5.71 -26.38 -4.07
N GLY A 91 -6.16 -27.41 -3.34
CA GLY A 91 -5.26 -28.29 -2.58
C GLY A 91 -4.42 -27.57 -1.52
N GLY A 92 -4.89 -26.43 -1.00
CA GLY A 92 -4.17 -25.61 -0.04
C GLY A 92 -3.01 -24.79 -0.64
N GLN A 93 -2.90 -24.72 -1.97
CA GLN A 93 -1.90 -23.93 -2.68
C GLN A 93 -2.57 -22.81 -3.48
N VAL A 94 -1.89 -21.67 -3.59
CA VAL A 94 -2.32 -20.55 -4.44
C VAL A 94 -2.02 -20.91 -5.90
N GLN A 95 -3.05 -20.92 -6.73
CA GLN A 95 -2.96 -21.27 -8.15
C GLN A 95 -3.01 -20.04 -9.04
N LEU A 96 -3.88 -19.07 -8.70
CA LEU A 96 -4.02 -17.81 -9.43
C LEU A 96 -4.11 -16.66 -8.43
N THR A 97 -3.59 -15.49 -8.82
CA THR A 97 -3.76 -14.23 -8.08
C THR A 97 -4.07 -13.12 -9.08
N GLN A 98 -5.04 -12.28 -8.76
CA GLN A 98 -5.33 -11.07 -9.52
C GLN A 98 -5.51 -9.91 -8.55
N CYS A 99 -4.76 -8.83 -8.76
CA CYS A 99 -4.85 -7.62 -7.95
C CYS A 99 -5.55 -6.49 -8.70
N LEU A 100 -6.20 -5.59 -7.95
CA LEU A 100 -6.85 -4.40 -8.52
C LEU A 100 -5.83 -3.33 -8.94
N GLN A 101 -4.72 -3.21 -8.21
CA GLN A 101 -3.56 -2.36 -8.55
C GLN A 101 -2.95 -2.64 -9.94
N ASP A 102 -3.03 -3.87 -10.45
CA ASP A 102 -2.39 -4.22 -11.73
C ASP A 102 -3.18 -3.66 -12.92
N ARG A 103 -4.40 -3.14 -12.69
CA ARG A 103 -5.20 -2.47 -13.71
C ARG A 103 -4.88 -0.99 -13.75
N GLU A 104 -3.99 -0.65 -14.67
CA GLU A 104 -3.52 0.71 -15.00
C GLU A 104 -4.68 1.72 -15.17
N TYR A 105 -5.85 1.28 -15.65
CA TYR A 105 -7.03 2.13 -15.87
C TYR A 105 -7.88 2.42 -14.62
N CYS A 106 -7.62 1.80 -13.47
CA CYS A 106 -8.43 1.95 -12.25
C CYS A 106 -7.82 2.86 -11.17
N TRP A 107 -6.56 3.29 -11.35
CA TRP A 107 -5.77 4.02 -10.35
C TRP A 107 -6.37 5.37 -9.89
N GLY A 108 -7.31 5.95 -10.63
CA GLY A 108 -8.01 7.18 -10.25
C GLY A 108 -9.48 7.00 -9.84
N ALA A 109 -10.02 5.77 -9.92
CA ALA A 109 -11.44 5.49 -9.69
C ALA A 109 -11.71 4.76 -8.36
N LEU A 110 -10.69 4.14 -7.77
CA LEU A 110 -10.82 3.39 -6.52
C LEU A 110 -10.63 4.29 -5.30
N PRO A 111 -11.44 4.11 -4.24
CA PRO A 111 -11.19 4.76 -2.96
C PRO A 111 -9.94 4.15 -2.29
N GLY A 112 -9.18 4.99 -1.59
CA GLY A 112 -7.97 4.58 -0.86
C GLY A 112 -6.66 4.78 -1.64
N ARG A 113 -5.55 4.37 -1.04
CA ARG A 113 -4.20 4.52 -1.58
C ARG A 113 -3.35 3.26 -1.38
N PRO A 114 -2.29 3.07 -2.17
CA PRO A 114 -1.41 1.91 -2.02
C PRO A 114 -0.67 1.86 -0.67
N ASP A 115 -0.40 3.02 -0.07
CA ASP A 115 0.27 3.13 1.23
C ASP A 115 -0.67 2.95 2.42
N ASP A 116 -1.96 2.67 2.19
CA ASP A 116 -2.93 2.48 3.27
C ASP A 116 -2.61 1.22 4.08
N LEU A 117 -2.71 1.38 5.40
CA LEU A 117 -2.51 0.33 6.39
C LEU A 117 -3.81 -0.45 6.60
N LEU A 118 -3.74 -1.78 6.56
CA LEU A 118 -4.86 -2.64 6.93
C LEU A 118 -4.92 -2.79 8.44
N LEU A 119 -5.97 -2.27 9.05
CA LEU A 119 -6.30 -2.50 10.46
C LEU A 119 -7.41 -3.54 10.59
N LEU A 120 -7.34 -4.26 11.69
CA LEU A 120 -8.25 -5.31 12.05
C LEU A 120 -8.81 -5.02 13.44
N GLU A 121 -10.13 -5.01 13.55
CA GLU A 121 -10.86 -4.81 14.79
C GLU A 121 -11.60 -6.09 15.15
N ARG A 122 -11.40 -6.59 16.38
CA ARG A 122 -12.09 -7.78 16.88
C ARG A 122 -13.21 -7.40 17.84
N GLY A 123 -14.41 -7.95 17.61
CA GLY A 123 -15.58 -7.75 18.46
C GLY A 123 -15.33 -8.15 19.92
N GLY A 124 -15.83 -7.35 20.85
CA GLY A 124 -15.69 -7.54 22.31
C GLY A 124 -15.04 -6.34 23.00
N ASN A 125 -13.78 -6.06 22.67
CA ASN A 125 -12.99 -4.99 23.31
C ASN A 125 -12.61 -3.85 22.36
N ALA A 126 -13.08 -3.87 21.09
CA ALA A 126 -12.64 -2.95 20.04
C ALA A 126 -11.09 -2.86 19.93
N SER A 127 -10.41 -3.99 20.15
CA SER A 127 -8.95 -4.04 20.07
C SER A 127 -8.54 -3.98 18.60
N LEU A 128 -7.95 -2.85 18.22
CA LEU A 128 -7.36 -2.66 16.89
C LEU A 128 -5.94 -3.24 16.84
N CYS A 129 -5.64 -3.93 15.75
CA CYS A 129 -4.29 -4.35 15.40
C CYS A 129 -4.00 -4.04 13.93
N ALA A 130 -2.72 -3.88 13.62
CA ALA A 130 -2.25 -3.72 12.25
C ALA A 130 -1.96 -5.11 11.65
N MET A 131 -2.40 -5.32 10.42
CA MET A 131 -2.11 -6.56 9.70
C MET A 131 -0.72 -6.48 9.08
N GLU A 132 0.20 -7.33 9.53
CA GLU A 132 1.58 -7.38 9.05
C GLU A 132 2.06 -8.82 8.91
N ARG A 133 2.57 -9.18 7.73
CA ARG A 133 3.12 -10.52 7.39
C ARG A 133 2.18 -11.68 7.73
N GLY A 134 0.87 -11.49 7.59
CA GLY A 134 -0.12 -12.53 7.90
C GLY A 134 -0.40 -12.69 9.40
N ALA A 135 0.14 -11.82 10.25
CA ALA A 135 -0.19 -11.71 11.66
C ALA A 135 -0.85 -10.36 11.99
N CYS A 136 -1.72 -10.39 13.01
CA CYS A 136 -2.33 -9.20 13.59
C CYS A 136 -1.42 -8.70 14.72
N THR A 137 -0.66 -7.64 14.44
CA THR A 137 0.28 -7.02 15.37
C THR A 137 -0.44 -5.94 16.17
N PRO A 138 -0.48 -6.02 17.52
CA PRO A 138 -1.07 -4.97 18.34
C PRO A 138 -0.44 -3.60 18.03
N LEU A 139 -1.25 -2.55 17.98
CA LEU A 139 -0.78 -1.19 17.62
C LEU A 139 0.36 -0.69 18.53
N ALA A 140 0.35 -1.05 19.81
CA ALA A 140 1.43 -0.74 20.76
C ALA A 140 2.81 -1.26 20.33
N ASN A 141 2.83 -2.36 19.57
CA ASN A 141 4.04 -3.01 19.07
C ASN A 141 4.28 -2.72 17.58
N PHE A 142 3.42 -1.92 16.95
CA PHE A 142 3.50 -1.63 15.53
C PHE A 142 4.55 -0.56 15.26
N THR A 143 5.73 -0.99 14.83
CA THR A 143 6.77 -0.09 14.31
C THR A 143 6.60 0.01 12.80
N SER A 144 5.73 0.92 12.35
CA SER A 144 5.66 1.23 10.93
C SER A 144 7.04 1.71 10.43
N ARG A 145 7.33 1.43 9.16
CA ARG A 145 8.59 1.69 8.43
C ARG A 145 8.91 3.21 8.34
N GLY A 146 9.11 3.86 9.48
CA GLY A 146 9.40 5.29 9.60
C GLY A 146 8.34 6.13 10.32
N ALA A 147 7.26 5.55 10.86
CA ALA A 147 6.36 6.33 11.73
C ALA A 147 7.02 6.51 13.10
N GLY A 148 6.94 7.74 13.63
CA GLY A 148 7.47 8.09 14.94
C GLY A 148 6.84 7.31 16.10
N HIS A 149 7.21 7.70 17.33
CA HIS A 149 6.83 7.10 18.61
C HIS A 149 5.60 6.17 18.59
N PRO A 150 5.77 4.85 18.82
CA PRO A 150 4.71 3.84 18.65
C PRO A 150 3.40 4.13 19.38
N GLY A 151 3.47 4.69 20.59
CA GLY A 151 2.29 4.99 21.40
C GLY A 151 1.43 6.14 20.87
N LEU A 152 2.01 7.11 20.16
CA LEU A 152 1.25 8.23 19.58
C LEU A 152 0.47 7.75 18.34
N LEU A 153 1.11 6.93 17.51
CA LEU A 153 0.51 6.37 16.30
C LEU A 153 -0.70 5.49 16.62
N GLU A 154 -0.65 4.70 17.70
CA GLU A 154 -1.80 3.91 18.17
C GLU A 154 -3.01 4.78 18.46
N GLN A 155 -2.81 5.89 19.20
CA GLN A 155 -3.90 6.79 19.57
C GLN A 155 -4.48 7.51 18.36
N ASP A 156 -3.63 7.98 17.45
CA ASP A 156 -4.07 8.66 16.24
C ASP A 156 -4.86 7.72 15.31
N LEU A 157 -4.39 6.48 15.11
CA LEU A 157 -5.11 5.49 14.30
C LEU A 157 -6.47 5.12 14.90
N ARG A 158 -6.54 4.96 16.23
CA ARG A 158 -7.82 4.74 16.93
C ARG A 158 -8.78 5.90 16.73
N GLN A 159 -8.28 7.13 16.85
CA GLN A 159 -9.07 8.33 16.63
C GLN A 159 -9.58 8.38 15.18
N ASP A 160 -8.71 8.12 14.21
CA ASP A 160 -9.06 8.12 12.78
C ASP A 160 -10.14 7.09 12.45
N VAL A 161 -10.10 5.89 13.04
CA VAL A 161 -11.19 4.92 12.92
C VAL A 161 -12.47 5.47 13.54
N ALA A 162 -12.41 6.00 14.76
CA ALA A 162 -13.58 6.51 15.49
C ALA A 162 -14.27 7.70 14.81
N VAL A 163 -13.50 8.58 14.14
CA VAL A 163 -14.02 9.74 13.41
C VAL A 163 -14.33 9.45 11.93
N GLY A 164 -14.19 8.20 11.48
CA GLY A 164 -14.49 7.78 10.10
C GLY A 164 -13.49 8.30 9.05
N GLN A 165 -12.24 8.55 9.45
CA GLN A 165 -11.14 8.90 8.53
C GLN A 165 -10.52 7.67 7.86
N CYS A 166 -10.75 6.47 8.39
CA CYS A 166 -10.40 5.21 7.75
C CYS A 166 -11.58 4.66 6.94
N GLN A 167 -11.29 4.08 5.78
CA GLN A 167 -12.29 3.40 4.98
C GLN A 167 -12.59 2.03 5.57
N GLN A 168 -13.87 1.73 5.80
CA GLN A 168 -14.29 0.37 6.16
C GLN A 168 -14.18 -0.53 4.94
N LEU A 169 -13.28 -1.52 4.99
CA LEU A 169 -13.03 -2.44 3.90
C LEU A 169 -14.01 -3.61 3.93
N TRP A 170 -14.30 -4.12 5.11
CA TRP A 170 -15.24 -5.24 5.28
C TRP A 170 -15.85 -5.22 6.67
N HIS A 171 -17.14 -5.57 6.74
CA HIS A 171 -17.85 -5.81 7.98
C HIS A 171 -18.77 -7.03 7.85
N PRO A 172 -18.64 -8.01 8.75
CA PRO A 172 -19.47 -9.19 8.74
C PRO A 172 -20.89 -8.85 9.24
N SER A 173 -21.90 -9.29 8.49
CA SER A 173 -23.32 -9.08 8.76
C SER A 173 -23.78 -9.58 10.14
N ASP A 174 -23.08 -10.57 10.72
CA ASP A 174 -23.48 -11.25 11.95
C ASP A 174 -23.00 -10.56 13.24
N GLY A 175 -22.23 -9.47 13.14
CA GLY A 175 -21.78 -8.66 14.29
C GLY A 175 -20.78 -9.34 15.25
N THR A 176 -20.54 -10.64 15.13
CA THR A 176 -19.60 -11.43 15.94
C THR A 176 -18.22 -11.59 15.30
N GLY A 177 -18.01 -10.97 14.14
CA GLY A 177 -16.80 -11.15 13.34
C GLY A 177 -15.78 -10.03 13.49
N VAL A 178 -14.84 -10.04 12.55
CA VAL A 178 -13.72 -9.10 12.46
C VAL A 178 -14.11 -7.95 11.53
N VAL A 179 -13.87 -6.70 11.90
CA VAL A 179 -14.04 -5.55 11.00
C VAL A 179 -12.67 -5.19 10.43
N LEU A 180 -12.62 -4.93 9.12
CA LEU A 180 -11.39 -4.55 8.42
C LEU A 180 -11.48 -3.09 7.99
N TRP A 181 -10.39 -2.36 8.23
CA TRP A 181 -10.27 -0.94 7.92
C TRP A 181 -9.02 -0.67 7.09
N ALA A 182 -9.11 0.23 6.11
CA ALA A 182 -7.99 0.78 5.38
C ALA A 182 -7.72 2.21 5.87
N CYS A 183 -6.55 2.45 6.47
CA CYS A 183 -6.19 3.72 7.09
C CYS A 183 -5.01 4.39 6.37
N PRO A 184 -5.10 5.68 6.02
CA PRO A 184 -4.04 6.38 5.29
C PRO A 184 -2.78 6.61 6.14
N LEU A 185 -1.69 5.93 5.79
CA LEU A 185 -0.45 6.00 6.57
C LEU A 185 0.40 7.24 6.27
N HIS A 186 0.33 7.80 5.06
CA HIS A 186 1.08 9.02 4.68
C HIS A 186 0.88 10.22 5.62
N LYS A 187 -0.29 10.33 6.30
CA LYS A 187 -0.55 11.40 7.26
C LYS A 187 0.44 11.38 8.43
N TYR A 188 0.91 10.19 8.78
CA TYR A 188 1.80 9.92 9.92
C TYR A 188 3.27 9.88 9.52
N LEU A 189 3.55 9.47 8.28
CA LEU A 189 4.90 9.35 7.73
C LEU A 189 5.47 10.68 7.22
N ARG A 190 5.10 11.83 7.81
CA ARG A 190 5.56 13.14 7.36
C ARG A 190 7.09 13.15 7.30
N THR A 191 7.63 12.98 6.09
CA THR A 191 9.07 12.98 5.88
C THR A 191 9.55 14.37 6.27
N HIS A 192 10.46 14.46 7.24
CA HIS A 192 11.02 15.71 7.73
C HIS A 192 11.97 16.34 6.68
N TRP A 193 11.49 16.52 5.44
CA TRP A 193 12.16 17.30 4.40
C TRP A 193 12.41 18.73 4.85
N ALA A 194 11.71 19.21 5.89
CA ALA A 194 11.99 20.49 6.53
C ALA A 194 13.48 20.67 6.87
N LEU A 195 14.18 19.63 7.35
CA LEU A 195 15.62 19.74 7.66
C LEU A 195 16.48 19.86 6.39
N VAL A 196 16.10 19.16 5.31
CA VAL A 196 16.76 19.27 4.01
C VAL A 196 16.52 20.66 3.41
N TRP A 197 15.29 21.17 3.47
CA TRP A 197 14.93 22.52 3.04
C TRP A 197 15.66 23.58 3.85
N MET A 198 15.78 23.42 5.17
CA MET A 198 16.55 24.32 6.04
C MET A 198 18.04 24.27 5.69
N GLY A 199 18.60 23.10 5.39
CA GLY A 199 19.98 22.95 4.93
C GLY A 199 20.23 23.64 3.58
N VAL A 200 19.32 23.50 2.62
CA VAL A 200 19.39 24.16 1.31
C VAL A 200 19.28 25.69 1.45
N LEU A 201 18.33 26.18 2.25
CA LEU A 201 18.18 27.61 2.56
C LEU A 201 19.44 28.18 3.22
N LEU A 202 20.00 27.47 4.19
CA LEU A 202 21.23 27.88 4.87
C LEU A 202 22.42 27.90 3.90
N GLY A 203 22.56 26.89 3.05
CA GLY A 203 23.60 26.83 2.02
C GLY A 203 23.48 27.98 1.00
N ALA A 204 22.27 28.27 0.53
CA ALA A 204 22.00 29.38 -0.37
C ALA A 204 22.32 30.74 0.29
N ALA A 205 21.95 30.92 1.57
CA ALA A 205 22.27 32.11 2.33
C ALA A 205 23.80 32.29 2.51
N CYS A 206 24.53 31.22 2.83
CA CYS A 206 25.99 31.25 2.93
C CYS A 206 26.64 31.63 1.59
N LEU A 207 26.17 31.07 0.46
CA LEU A 207 26.67 31.41 -0.87
C LEU A 207 26.41 32.89 -1.22
N LEU A 208 25.21 33.40 -0.91
CA LEU A 208 24.87 34.82 -1.09
C LEU A 208 25.78 35.73 -0.26
N LEU A 209 26.04 35.38 1.00
CA LEU A 209 26.96 36.15 1.86
C LEU A 209 28.38 36.15 1.29
N LEU A 210 28.90 35.01 0.84
CA LEU A 210 30.22 34.93 0.20
C LEU A 210 30.31 35.79 -1.07
N LEU A 211 29.26 35.80 -1.89
CA LEU A 211 29.19 36.64 -3.09
C LEU A 211 29.13 38.14 -2.75
N LEU A 212 28.44 38.52 -1.67
CA LEU A 212 28.41 39.90 -1.19
C LEU A 212 29.77 40.36 -0.66
N MET A 213 30.44 39.54 0.15
CA MET A 213 31.81 39.83 0.62
C MET A 213 32.78 39.98 -0.54
N LYS A 214 32.76 39.05 -1.51
CA LYS A 214 33.60 39.14 -2.71
C LYS A 214 33.28 40.37 -3.55
N LYS A 215 32.01 40.77 -3.63
CA LYS A 215 31.59 42.00 -4.32
C LYS A 215 32.13 43.24 -3.61
N GLU A 216 32.14 43.27 -2.28
CA GLU A 216 32.70 44.38 -1.51
C GLU A 216 34.22 44.47 -1.65
N ASP A 217 34.95 43.36 -1.59
CA ASP A 217 36.39 43.31 -1.84
C ASP A 217 36.74 43.77 -3.26
N MET A 218 35.98 43.30 -4.26
CA MET A 218 36.17 43.71 -5.66
C MET A 218 35.82 45.19 -5.87
N LYS A 219 34.83 45.71 -5.13
CA LYS A 219 34.43 47.13 -5.16
C LYS A 219 35.45 48.02 -4.42
N GLY A 220 36.07 47.51 -3.36
CA GLY A 220 37.20 48.15 -2.66
C GLY A 220 38.45 48.21 -3.53
N TRP A 221 38.78 47.09 -4.18
CA TRP A 221 39.89 47.01 -5.13
C TRP A 221 39.68 47.91 -6.36
N LEU A 222 38.48 47.94 -6.95
CA LEU A 222 38.13 48.85 -8.05
C LEU A 222 38.20 50.33 -7.65
N LYS A 223 37.81 50.68 -6.42
CA LYS A 223 37.98 52.05 -5.90
C LYS A 223 39.45 52.41 -5.73
N SER A 224 40.28 51.48 -5.25
CA SER A 224 41.73 51.68 -5.11
C SER A 224 42.44 51.85 -6.46
N LEU A 225 42.04 51.07 -7.48
CA LEU A 225 42.56 51.21 -8.85
C LEU A 225 42.16 52.54 -9.49
N ARG A 226 40.93 53.01 -9.25
CA ARG A 226 40.47 54.32 -9.74
C ARG A 226 41.22 55.49 -9.09
N ALA A 227 41.59 55.36 -7.81
CA ALA A 227 42.39 56.39 -7.12
C ALA A 227 43.84 56.44 -7.63
N GLY A 228 44.44 55.29 -7.97
CA GLY A 228 45.80 55.22 -8.52
C GLY A 228 45.93 55.73 -9.96
N TYR A 229 44.88 55.60 -10.78
CA TYR A 229 44.89 56.08 -12.17
C TYR A 229 44.63 57.60 -12.32
N GLY A 230 44.29 58.31 -11.25
CA GLY A 230 44.05 59.76 -11.25
C GLY A 230 45.27 60.63 -10.93
N SER A 231 46.45 60.04 -10.70
CA SER A 231 47.65 60.75 -10.20
C SER A 231 48.87 60.68 -11.13
N SER A 232 48.69 60.36 -12.41
CA SER A 232 49.78 60.41 -13.41
C SER A 232 49.31 61.22 -14.62
N GLY A 233 49.38 62.54 -14.48
CA GLY A 233 48.96 63.49 -15.51
C GLY A 233 49.28 64.92 -15.11
N GLU A 234 50.51 65.18 -14.68
CA GLU A 234 51.19 66.48 -14.79
C GLU A 234 52.51 66.26 -15.53
#